data_AF-A0A5B7XVL1-F1
#
_entry.id   AF-A0A5B7XVL1-F1
#
_cell.length_a   1.000
_cell.length_b   1.000
_cell.length_c   1.000
_cell.angle_alpha   90.00
_cell.angle_beta   90.00
_cell.angle_gamma   90.00
#
_symmetry.space_group_name_H-M   'P 1'
#
loop_
_entity.id
_entity.type
_entity.pdbx_description
1 polymer ?
#
loop_
_entity_poly.entity_id
_entity_poly.type
_entity_poly.pdbx_seq_one_letter_code
_entity_poly.pdbx_strand_id
1 'polypeptide(L)'
;MNPENQNFNNNPNNNNFNNNQNQNFNPNYTNQYQQPQYNQFQGAQQFTAQVPSGINTSMNNVNYQADPKGELPKALYNTFKREKRISLIAMLFWLSVLLISIAGIIATYLVCRFSLQNDQNKGIIYYLFSSVLLLISLIYTVKSSIKRTSWKRGEQKTRDDYAKGNISSISVFQDTYRSLSFKMLRLNWILAFFLTYFGLFTIIITILYNQSTPWQIGHKPVDNSSFSFFIELKWPEVLNNGFGNTKLLLILSTVFIGIVCVLFTLVRVFDLKRIAEIKENLGADSATIINAVATEKKSENKAWIKSYTIVFIIVVLIPLILFIYLVWRGIIRRGKK
;
A
#
# COMPACT_ATOMS: atom_id res chain seq x y z
N MET A 1 -50.47 60.76 -4.41
CA MET A 1 -49.72 60.04 -5.46
C MET A 1 -48.69 59.18 -4.77
N ASN A 2 -48.92 57.86 -4.75
CA ASN A 2 -48.17 56.89 -3.95
C ASN A 2 -47.90 55.71 -4.89
N PRO A 3 -46.65 55.34 -5.21
CA PRO A 3 -46.39 54.18 -6.04
C PRO A 3 -46.28 52.91 -5.18
N GLU A 4 -47.05 51.91 -5.61
CA GLU A 4 -47.17 50.58 -5.03
C GLU A 4 -45.91 49.72 -5.26
N ASN A 5 -45.52 49.00 -4.21
CA ASN A 5 -44.53 47.94 -4.21
C ASN A 5 -45.14 46.64 -4.74
N GLN A 6 -44.59 46.07 -5.82
CA GLN A 6 -44.91 44.72 -6.27
C GLN A 6 -43.94 43.70 -5.65
N ASN A 7 -44.47 42.85 -4.78
CA ASN A 7 -43.81 41.67 -4.22
C ASN A 7 -43.91 40.50 -5.21
N PHE A 8 -42.76 39.99 -5.68
CA PHE A 8 -42.69 38.71 -6.38
C PHE A 8 -42.48 37.57 -5.39
N ASN A 9 -43.53 36.77 -5.20
CA ASN A 9 -43.51 35.54 -4.40
C ASN A 9 -43.24 34.34 -5.34
N ASN A 10 -42.00 33.87 -5.39
CA ASN A 10 -41.62 32.64 -6.09
C ASN A 10 -41.36 31.53 -5.06
N ASN A 11 -42.31 30.62 -4.89
CA ASN A 11 -42.13 29.39 -4.12
C ASN A 11 -42.22 28.18 -5.07
N PRO A 12 -41.16 27.38 -5.24
CA PRO A 12 -41.13 26.31 -6.22
C PRO A 12 -41.85 25.04 -5.75
N ASN A 13 -42.67 24.52 -6.67
CA ASN A 13 -43.08 23.14 -6.90
C ASN A 13 -42.56 22.07 -5.92
N ASN A 14 -43.50 21.60 -5.11
CA ASN A 14 -43.41 20.39 -4.31
C ASN A 14 -43.76 19.17 -5.17
N ASN A 15 -42.75 18.53 -5.77
CA ASN A 15 -42.92 17.25 -6.47
C ASN A 15 -42.84 16.09 -5.49
N ASN A 16 -44.00 15.65 -5.01
CA ASN A 16 -44.20 14.36 -4.34
C ASN A 16 -43.99 13.22 -5.35
N PHE A 17 -42.78 12.68 -5.42
CA PHE A 17 -42.52 11.37 -6.04
C PHE A 17 -42.74 10.26 -5.01
N ASN A 18 -43.93 9.69 -5.07
CA ASN A 18 -44.37 8.55 -4.30
C ASN A 18 -43.88 7.26 -4.99
N ASN A 19 -42.71 6.76 -4.60
CA ASN A 19 -42.19 5.47 -5.07
C ASN A 19 -42.50 4.37 -4.05
N ASN A 20 -43.72 3.82 -4.13
CA ASN A 20 -44.04 2.51 -3.59
C ASN A 20 -43.53 1.44 -4.56
N GLN A 21 -42.29 0.98 -4.36
CA GLN A 21 -41.88 -0.35 -4.81
C GLN A 21 -41.66 -1.23 -3.58
N ASN A 22 -42.71 -1.97 -3.23
CA ASN A 22 -42.61 -3.20 -2.46
C ASN A 22 -41.76 -4.21 -3.24
N GLN A 23 -40.45 -4.24 -2.98
CA GLN A 23 -39.63 -5.41 -3.24
C GLN A 23 -39.47 -6.18 -1.94
N ASN A 24 -40.25 -7.26 -1.83
CA ASN A 24 -40.09 -8.31 -0.85
C ASN A 24 -38.72 -8.98 -1.07
N PHE A 25 -37.67 -8.41 -0.47
CA PHE A 25 -36.42 -9.12 -0.27
C PHE A 25 -36.58 -10.02 0.95
N ASN A 26 -36.66 -11.32 0.70
CA ASN A 26 -36.52 -12.37 1.70
C ASN A 26 -35.02 -12.57 2.00
N PRO A 27 -34.48 -12.19 3.18
CA PRO A 27 -33.10 -12.45 3.55
C PRO A 27 -33.04 -13.70 4.44
N ASN A 28 -33.32 -14.87 3.89
CA ASN A 28 -32.94 -16.14 4.52
C ASN A 28 -31.52 -16.54 4.06
N TYR A 29 -30.52 -15.78 4.52
CA TYR A 29 -29.15 -16.28 4.66
C TYR A 29 -28.68 -15.97 6.07
N THR A 30 -29.24 -16.74 7.01
CA THR A 30 -28.73 -16.88 8.38
C THR A 30 -27.39 -17.60 8.29
N ASN A 31 -26.31 -16.86 8.04
CA ASN A 31 -24.99 -17.34 8.44
C ASN A 31 -24.98 -17.33 9.97
N GLN A 32 -25.30 -18.49 10.56
CA GLN A 32 -25.05 -18.81 11.96
C GLN A 32 -23.54 -18.75 12.21
N TYR A 33 -23.03 -17.54 12.46
CA TYR A 33 -21.84 -17.42 13.27
C TYR A 33 -22.28 -17.80 14.67
N GLN A 34 -21.94 -19.03 15.09
CA GLN A 34 -22.01 -19.44 16.49
C GLN A 34 -21.27 -18.38 17.30
N GLN A 35 -22.03 -17.54 18.00
CA GLN A 35 -21.44 -16.72 19.04
C GLN A 35 -20.89 -17.70 20.09
N PRO A 36 -19.64 -17.53 20.56
CA PRO A 36 -19.20 -18.26 21.74
C PRO A 36 -20.18 -17.91 22.86
N GLN A 37 -20.87 -18.93 23.38
CA GLN A 37 -21.65 -18.80 24.60
C GLN A 37 -20.69 -18.35 25.70
N TYR A 38 -20.75 -17.07 26.04
CA TYR A 38 -20.22 -16.61 27.31
C TYR A 38 -21.16 -17.20 28.37
N ASN A 39 -20.63 -18.17 29.12
CA ASN A 39 -21.25 -18.62 30.36
C ASN A 39 -21.59 -17.36 31.18
N GLN A 40 -22.88 -17.09 31.34
CA GLN A 40 -23.35 -16.14 32.31
C GLN A 40 -22.97 -16.70 33.69
N PHE A 41 -21.86 -16.23 34.23
CA PHE A 41 -21.58 -16.34 35.65
C PHE A 41 -22.64 -15.51 36.38
N GLN A 42 -23.77 -16.15 36.70
CA GLN A 42 -24.69 -15.66 37.71
C GLN A 42 -23.99 -15.79 39.07
N GLY A 43 -23.85 -14.67 39.77
CA GLY A 43 -23.39 -14.66 41.16
C GLY A 43 -21.97 -14.15 41.41
N ALA A 44 -21.47 -13.16 40.66
CA ALA A 44 -20.48 -12.26 41.25
C ALA A 44 -21.24 -11.26 42.12
N GLN A 45 -21.30 -11.52 43.43
CA GLN A 45 -21.65 -10.50 44.41
C GLN A 45 -20.83 -9.25 44.07
N GLN A 46 -21.51 -8.11 43.93
CA GLN A 46 -20.85 -6.82 43.84
C GLN A 46 -20.10 -6.63 45.16
N PHE A 47 -18.83 -7.03 45.20
CA PHE A 47 -17.88 -6.46 46.15
C PHE A 47 -17.77 -4.99 45.78
N THR A 48 -18.65 -4.18 46.35
CA THR A 48 -18.39 -2.77 46.58
C THR A 48 -17.20 -2.74 47.53
N ALA A 49 -16.00 -2.84 46.96
CA ALA A 49 -14.79 -2.48 47.68
C ALA A 49 -15.02 -1.04 48.15
N GLN A 50 -15.37 -0.89 49.44
CA GLN A 50 -15.38 0.40 50.10
C GLN A 50 -13.97 0.92 49.93
N VAL A 51 -13.82 1.93 49.08
CA VAL A 51 -12.59 2.68 48.94
C VAL A 51 -12.27 3.19 50.35
N PRO A 52 -11.12 2.80 50.95
CA PRO A 52 -10.78 3.23 52.28
C PRO A 52 -10.79 4.76 52.33
N SER A 53 -11.72 5.32 53.09
CA SER A 53 -11.82 6.74 53.41
C SER A 53 -10.59 7.15 54.21
N GLY A 54 -9.48 7.42 53.51
CA GLY A 54 -8.18 7.66 54.15
C GLY A 54 -6.99 7.69 53.20
N ILE A 55 -7.16 7.30 51.93
CA ILE A 55 -6.15 7.60 50.91
C ILE A 55 -6.49 8.97 50.35
N ASN A 56 -5.82 10.00 50.86
CA ASN A 56 -5.60 11.23 50.11
C ASN A 56 -4.93 10.84 48.79
N THR A 57 -5.74 10.54 47.79
CA THR A 57 -5.30 10.29 46.43
C THR A 57 -4.68 11.59 45.95
N SER A 58 -3.36 11.63 46.03
CA SER A 58 -2.51 12.50 45.25
C SER A 58 -2.78 12.26 43.75
N MET A 59 -3.94 12.72 43.26
CA MET A 59 -4.27 12.85 41.84
C MET A 59 -3.48 14.00 41.17
N ASN A 60 -2.58 14.65 41.90
CA ASN A 60 -1.91 15.87 41.46
C ASN A 60 -0.54 15.70 40.79
N ASN A 61 -0.14 14.48 40.40
CA ASN A 61 1.11 14.27 39.67
C ASN A 61 0.97 13.35 38.45
N VAL A 62 -0.15 13.42 37.72
CA VAL A 62 -0.07 13.07 36.30
C VAL A 62 0.86 14.11 35.70
N ASN A 63 2.06 13.70 35.27
CA ASN A 63 3.10 14.58 34.73
C ASN A 63 2.61 15.37 33.50
N TYR A 64 1.86 16.45 33.71
CA TYR A 64 1.41 17.44 32.70
C TYR A 64 2.59 18.21 32.09
N GLN A 65 3.79 18.04 32.64
CA GLN A 65 5.01 18.82 32.40
C GLN A 65 5.66 18.62 30.99
N ALA A 66 4.87 18.35 29.96
CA ALA A 66 5.35 18.27 28.57
C ALA A 66 4.42 18.92 27.53
N ASP A 67 3.15 19.20 27.87
CA ASP A 67 2.26 19.95 26.98
C ASP A 67 2.42 21.45 27.26
N PRO A 68 2.73 22.30 26.25
CA PRO A 68 2.84 23.75 26.45
C PRO A 68 1.62 24.42 27.08
N LYS A 69 0.44 23.81 26.94
CA LYS A 69 -0.82 24.30 27.54
C LYS A 69 -1.25 23.54 28.80
N GLY A 70 -0.61 22.42 29.13
CA GLY A 70 -0.98 21.58 30.28
C GLY A 70 -2.37 20.94 30.20
N GLU A 71 -3.01 20.90 29.03
CA GLU A 71 -4.39 20.40 28.87
C GLU A 71 -4.42 18.90 28.58
N LEU A 72 -3.38 18.36 27.93
CA LEU A 72 -3.33 16.97 27.48
C LEU A 72 -2.34 16.13 28.31
N PRO A 73 -2.63 14.82 28.50
CA PRO A 73 -1.65 13.88 29.01
C PRO A 73 -0.38 13.86 28.14
N LYS A 74 0.80 13.81 28.78
CA LYS A 74 2.11 13.82 28.10
C LYS A 74 2.25 12.77 27.00
N ALA A 75 1.76 11.55 27.22
CA ALA A 75 1.83 10.47 26.23
C ALA A 75 1.02 10.80 24.95
N LEU A 76 -0.18 11.34 25.13
CA LEU A 76 -1.06 11.73 24.03
C LEU A 76 -0.48 12.89 23.23
N TYR A 77 0.00 13.93 23.92
CA TYR A 77 0.66 15.08 23.29
C TYR A 77 1.90 14.68 22.49
N ASN A 78 2.75 13.80 23.04
CA ASN A 78 3.93 13.29 22.34
C ASN A 78 3.56 12.53 21.07
N THR A 79 2.47 11.77 21.10
CA THR A 79 1.95 11.06 19.93
C THR A 79 1.51 12.06 18.85
N PHE A 80 0.73 13.08 19.20
CA PHE A 80 0.36 14.16 18.27
C PHE A 80 1.58 14.88 17.69
N LYS A 81 2.56 15.25 18.52
CA LYS A 81 3.79 15.93 18.10
C LYS A 81 4.57 15.09 17.09
N ARG A 82 4.71 13.79 17.35
CA ARG A 82 5.39 12.87 16.44
C ARG A 82 4.63 12.70 15.13
N GLU A 83 3.32 12.51 15.18
CA GLU A 83 2.49 12.32 13.97
C GLU A 83 2.47 13.57 13.07
N LYS A 84 2.43 14.76 13.68
CA LYS A 84 2.63 16.03 12.96
C LYS A 84 4.01 16.10 12.29
N ARG A 85 5.07 15.63 12.97
CA ARG A 85 6.42 15.59 12.39
C ARG A 85 6.52 14.60 11.23
N ILE A 86 5.98 13.38 11.38
CA ILE A 86 5.97 12.36 10.31
C ILE A 86 5.20 12.88 9.08
N SER A 87 4.03 13.48 9.29
CA SER A 87 3.24 14.04 8.17
C SER A 87 3.92 15.22 7.51
N LEU A 88 4.66 16.05 8.26
CA LEU A 88 5.48 17.13 7.71
C LEU A 88 6.64 16.59 6.86
N ILE A 89 7.39 15.61 7.36
CA ILE A 89 8.50 14.98 6.61
C ILE A 89 7.97 14.35 5.33
N ALA A 90 6.85 13.62 5.40
CA ALA A 90 6.22 13.03 4.23
C ALA A 90 5.79 14.09 3.20
N MET A 91 5.19 15.18 3.65
CA MET A 91 4.83 16.32 2.79
C MET A 91 6.06 16.92 2.11
N LEU A 92 7.13 17.22 2.86
CA LEU A 92 8.36 17.79 2.30
C LEU A 92 9.02 16.85 1.30
N PHE A 93 9.04 15.54 1.60
CA PHE A 93 9.55 14.53 0.69
C PHE A 93 8.78 14.54 -0.64
N TRP A 94 7.45 14.43 -0.62
CA TRP A 94 6.64 14.44 -1.85
C TRP A 94 6.71 15.77 -2.60
N LEU A 95 6.82 16.89 -1.89
CA LEU A 95 7.05 18.20 -2.49
C LEU A 95 8.41 18.26 -3.21
N SER A 96 9.47 17.71 -2.61
CA SER A 96 10.79 17.68 -3.25
C SER A 96 10.79 16.82 -4.52
N VAL A 97 10.13 15.66 -4.51
CA VAL A 97 9.94 14.82 -5.70
C VAL A 97 9.17 15.57 -6.79
N LEU A 98 8.14 16.32 -6.42
CA LEU A 98 7.37 17.15 -7.35
C LEU A 98 8.26 18.21 -8.01
N LEU A 99 9.07 18.93 -7.23
CA LEU A 99 10.00 19.94 -7.75
C LEU A 99 11.05 19.32 -8.68
N ILE A 100 11.62 18.17 -8.31
CA ILE A 100 12.56 17.41 -9.16
C ILE A 100 11.88 17.00 -10.47
N SER A 101 10.61 16.60 -10.43
CA SER A 101 9.86 16.20 -11.62
C SER A 101 9.63 17.38 -12.58
N ILE A 102 9.28 18.55 -12.04
CA ILE A 102 9.15 19.80 -12.82
C ILE A 102 10.51 20.19 -13.42
N ALA A 103 11.57 20.16 -12.61
CA ALA A 103 12.92 20.44 -13.07
C ALA A 103 13.37 19.46 -14.17
N GLY A 104 13.00 18.18 -14.07
CA GLY A 104 13.26 17.16 -15.09
C GLY A 104 12.57 17.45 -16.42
N ILE A 105 11.32 17.92 -16.41
CA ILE A 105 10.60 18.33 -17.62
C ILE A 105 11.30 19.55 -18.26
N ILE A 106 11.64 20.56 -17.46
CA ILE A 106 12.34 21.76 -17.95
C ILE A 106 13.73 21.39 -18.50
N ALA A 107 14.49 20.56 -17.80
CA ALA A 107 15.81 20.11 -18.24
C ALA A 107 15.72 19.33 -19.56
N THR A 108 14.74 18.41 -19.68
CA THR A 108 14.49 17.67 -20.93
C THR A 108 14.14 18.63 -22.06
N TYR A 109 13.32 19.65 -21.80
CA TYR A 109 12.98 20.69 -22.77
C TYR A 109 14.19 21.50 -23.23
N LEU A 110 15.05 21.92 -22.31
CA LEU A 110 16.26 22.65 -22.64
C LEU A 110 17.24 21.79 -23.44
N VAL A 111 17.48 20.54 -23.03
CA VAL A 111 18.39 19.62 -23.74
C VAL A 111 17.89 19.33 -25.16
N CYS A 112 16.59 19.04 -25.33
CA CYS A 112 16.03 18.81 -26.67
C CYS A 112 16.09 20.07 -27.55
N ARG A 113 15.96 21.28 -26.97
CA ARG A 113 16.02 22.53 -27.72
C ARG A 113 17.45 22.93 -28.13
N PHE A 114 18.44 22.67 -27.28
CA PHE A 114 19.84 23.06 -27.51
C PHE A 114 20.69 21.97 -28.19
N SER A 115 20.25 20.72 -28.17
CA SER A 115 20.94 19.65 -28.91
C SER A 115 20.79 19.89 -30.42
N LEU A 116 21.91 20.22 -31.09
CA LEU A 116 21.99 20.45 -32.54
C LEU A 116 21.59 19.24 -33.41
N GLN A 117 21.45 18.05 -32.82
CA GLN A 117 20.95 16.88 -33.52
C GLN A 117 19.42 16.87 -33.50
N ASN A 118 18.83 17.13 -34.67
CA ASN A 118 17.40 17.24 -34.97
C ASN A 118 16.62 15.90 -34.83
N ASP A 119 16.98 15.05 -33.86
CA ASP A 119 16.25 13.82 -33.55
C ASP A 119 15.15 14.13 -32.54
N GLN A 120 14.02 14.64 -33.04
CA GLN A 120 12.84 15.02 -32.25
C GLN A 120 12.31 13.88 -31.35
N ASN A 121 12.66 12.62 -31.63
CA ASN A 121 12.14 11.46 -30.91
C ASN A 121 12.95 11.04 -29.67
N LYS A 122 14.19 11.52 -29.48
CA LYS A 122 15.07 11.01 -28.40
C LYS A 122 14.66 11.43 -26.98
N GLY A 123 13.76 12.41 -26.83
CA GLY A 123 13.31 12.93 -25.53
C GLY A 123 11.98 12.36 -25.01
N ILE A 124 11.20 11.67 -25.83
CA ILE A 124 9.80 11.34 -25.52
C ILE A 124 9.67 10.49 -24.26
N ILE A 125 10.58 9.52 -24.08
CA ILE A 125 10.58 8.62 -22.92
C ILE A 125 10.80 9.40 -21.61
N TYR A 126 11.71 10.38 -21.62
CA TYR A 126 12.00 11.22 -20.44
C TYR A 126 10.82 12.13 -20.09
N TYR A 127 10.13 12.68 -21.09
CA TYR A 127 8.90 13.45 -20.87
C TYR A 127 7.80 12.59 -20.29
N LEU A 128 7.58 11.40 -20.85
CA LEU A 128 6.56 10.49 -20.37
C LEU A 128 6.83 10.10 -18.91
N PHE A 129 8.07 9.72 -18.61
CA PHE A 129 8.48 9.34 -17.26
C PHE A 129 8.32 10.50 -16.27
N SER A 130 8.82 11.69 -16.61
CA SER A 130 8.73 12.88 -15.75
C SER A 130 7.29 13.37 -15.60
N SER A 131 6.42 13.18 -16.60
CA SER A 131 5.01 13.55 -16.51
C SER A 131 4.23 12.61 -15.59
N VAL A 132 4.47 11.30 -15.69
CA VAL A 132 3.86 10.31 -14.79
C VAL A 132 4.35 10.55 -13.35
N LEU A 133 5.64 10.81 -13.17
CA LEU A 133 6.21 11.12 -11.85
C LEU A 133 5.62 12.42 -11.27
N LEU A 134 5.39 13.44 -12.10
CA LEU A 134 4.76 14.69 -11.70
C LEU A 134 3.33 14.45 -11.21
N LEU A 135 2.53 13.69 -11.97
CA LEU A 135 1.15 13.39 -11.60
C LEU A 135 1.08 12.60 -10.28
N ILE A 136 1.92 11.58 -10.13
CA ILE A 136 1.99 10.77 -8.89
C ILE A 136 2.39 11.66 -7.71
N SER A 137 3.47 12.43 -7.84
CA SER A 137 3.98 13.28 -6.75
C SER A 137 2.98 14.37 -6.34
N LEU A 138 2.19 14.91 -7.29
CA LEU A 138 1.11 15.86 -7.00
C LEU A 138 0.02 15.23 -6.12
N ILE A 139 -0.48 14.05 -6.51
CA ILE A 139 -1.53 13.33 -5.74
C ILE A 139 -1.04 13.06 -4.31
N TYR A 140 0.19 12.58 -4.15
CA TYR A 140 0.75 12.27 -2.84
C TYR A 140 1.06 13.52 -1.99
N THR A 141 1.44 14.63 -2.63
CA THR A 141 1.64 15.92 -1.96
C THR A 141 0.32 16.42 -1.38
N VAL A 142 -0.75 16.45 -2.19
CA VAL A 142 -2.10 16.86 -1.74
C VAL A 142 -2.58 15.97 -0.60
N LYS A 143 -2.46 14.64 -0.73
CA LYS A 143 -2.84 13.69 0.31
C LYS A 143 -2.06 13.92 1.62
N SER A 144 -0.77 14.20 1.53
CA SER A 144 0.07 14.50 2.70
C SER A 144 -0.31 15.82 3.37
N SER A 145 -0.69 16.83 2.57
CA SER A 145 -1.23 18.11 3.05
C SER A 145 -2.54 17.96 3.82
N ILE A 146 -3.49 17.22 3.26
CA ILE A 146 -4.76 16.92 3.95
C ILE A 146 -4.50 16.21 5.28
N LYS A 147 -3.61 15.20 5.29
CA LYS A 147 -3.27 14.45 6.50
C LYS A 147 -2.67 15.35 7.58
N ARG A 148 -1.77 16.27 7.22
CA ARG A 148 -1.17 17.21 8.18
C ARG A 148 -2.23 18.13 8.79
N THR A 149 -3.15 18.64 7.98
CA THR A 149 -4.26 19.48 8.47
C THR A 149 -5.21 18.69 9.37
N SER A 150 -5.50 17.43 9.04
CA SER A 150 -6.32 16.54 9.87
C SER A 150 -5.72 16.36 11.28
N TRP A 151 -4.40 16.16 11.40
CA TRP A 151 -3.74 16.06 12.70
C TRP A 151 -3.80 17.33 13.54
N LYS A 152 -3.68 18.52 12.91
CA LYS A 152 -3.82 19.80 13.63
C LYS A 152 -5.24 19.97 14.17
N ARG A 153 -6.26 19.68 13.35
CA ARG A 153 -7.67 19.75 13.75
C ARG A 153 -8.00 18.70 14.82
N GLY A 154 -7.46 17.50 14.68
CA GLY A 154 -7.60 16.41 15.66
C GLY A 154 -7.08 16.81 17.04
N GLU A 155 -5.87 17.39 17.11
CA GLU A 155 -5.32 17.87 18.37
C GLU A 155 -6.19 18.96 19.00
N GLN A 156 -6.64 19.94 18.21
CA GLN A 156 -7.48 21.02 18.72
C GLN A 156 -8.81 20.48 19.27
N LYS A 157 -9.49 19.62 18.50
CA LYS A 157 -10.74 18.99 18.93
C LYS A 157 -10.54 18.18 20.22
N THR A 158 -9.44 17.42 20.31
CA THR A 158 -9.12 16.68 21.53
C THR A 158 -8.95 17.61 22.73
N ARG A 159 -8.27 18.75 22.58
CA ARG A 159 -8.14 19.73 23.67
C ARG A 159 -9.51 20.24 24.12
N ASP A 160 -10.37 20.59 23.17
CA ASP A 160 -11.72 21.07 23.45
C ASP A 160 -12.57 20.01 24.17
N ASP A 161 -12.44 18.74 23.79
CA ASP A 161 -13.15 17.61 24.41
C ASP A 161 -12.65 17.35 25.85
N TYR A 162 -11.33 17.40 26.07
CA TYR A 162 -10.72 17.29 27.42
C TYR A 162 -11.14 18.44 28.33
N ALA A 163 -11.19 19.67 27.81
CA ALA A 163 -11.65 20.84 28.58
C ALA A 163 -13.12 20.71 29.03
N LYS A 164 -13.94 19.95 28.29
CA LYS A 164 -15.35 19.67 28.61
C LYS A 164 -15.53 18.42 29.47
N GLY A 165 -14.45 17.74 29.87
CA GLY A 165 -14.51 16.46 30.59
C GLY A 165 -15.00 15.29 29.74
N ASN A 166 -15.09 15.44 28.42
CA ASN A 166 -15.53 14.39 27.52
C ASN A 166 -14.31 13.59 27.02
N ILE A 167 -14.03 12.45 27.66
CA ILE A 167 -12.95 11.54 27.27
C ILE A 167 -13.44 10.56 26.19
N SER A 168 -14.12 11.08 25.16
CA SER A 168 -14.57 10.25 24.04
C SER A 168 -13.40 9.86 23.13
N SER A 169 -13.51 8.69 22.48
CA SER A 169 -12.46 8.18 21.61
C SER A 169 -12.14 9.16 20.49
N ILE A 170 -10.86 9.46 20.31
CA ILE A 170 -10.40 10.42 19.32
C ILE A 170 -10.36 9.72 17.95
N SER A 171 -11.31 10.05 17.08
CA SER A 171 -11.49 9.41 15.76
C SER A 171 -10.21 9.37 14.91
N VAL A 172 -9.35 10.39 15.02
CA VAL A 172 -8.09 10.46 14.26
C VAL A 172 -7.12 9.31 14.58
N PHE A 173 -7.10 8.81 15.83
CA PHE A 173 -6.28 7.64 16.18
C PHE A 173 -6.86 6.35 15.63
N GLN A 174 -8.20 6.21 15.61
CA GLN A 174 -8.87 5.04 15.04
C GLN A 174 -8.57 4.93 13.53
N ASP A 175 -8.75 6.03 12.79
CA ASP A 175 -8.47 6.10 11.36
C ASP A 175 -6.99 5.81 11.07
N THR A 176 -6.09 6.35 11.91
CA THR A 176 -4.65 6.13 11.74
C THR A 176 -4.27 4.69 12.05
N TYR A 177 -4.82 4.10 13.11
CA TYR A 177 -4.60 2.69 13.48
C TYR A 177 -5.06 1.76 12.35
N ARG A 178 -6.27 1.99 11.85
CA ARG A 178 -6.83 1.27 10.70
C ARG A 178 -5.92 1.41 9.48
N SER A 179 -5.61 2.64 9.07
CA SER A 179 -4.76 2.93 7.91
C SER A 179 -3.38 2.29 8.00
N LEU A 180 -2.73 2.32 9.17
CA LEU A 180 -1.43 1.68 9.39
C LEU A 180 -1.50 0.16 9.33
N SER A 181 -2.53 -0.43 9.93
CA SER A 181 -2.75 -1.87 9.93
C SER A 181 -2.91 -2.41 8.50
N PHE A 182 -3.65 -1.69 7.65
CA PHE A 182 -3.80 -2.01 6.23
C PHE A 182 -2.53 -1.72 5.42
N LYS A 183 -1.84 -0.60 5.69
CA LYS A 183 -0.57 -0.29 5.03
C LYS A 183 0.43 -1.43 5.22
N MET A 184 0.56 -1.97 6.43
CA MET A 184 1.46 -3.08 6.73
C MET A 184 1.09 -4.35 5.95
N LEU A 185 -0.20 -4.68 5.86
CA LEU A 185 -0.68 -5.81 5.05
C LEU A 185 -0.30 -5.64 3.58
N ARG A 186 -0.60 -4.47 3.00
CA ARG A 186 -0.31 -4.16 1.59
C ARG A 186 1.19 -4.17 1.31
N LEU A 187 2.00 -3.63 2.22
CA LEU A 187 3.46 -3.63 2.08
C LEU A 187 4.02 -5.07 2.05
N ASN A 188 3.52 -5.96 2.92
CA ASN A 188 3.90 -7.37 2.90
C ASN A 188 3.58 -8.02 1.55
N TRP A 189 2.39 -7.76 1.01
CA TRP A 189 2.01 -8.29 -0.30
C TRP A 189 2.86 -7.70 -1.42
N ILE A 190 3.06 -6.38 -1.47
CA ILE A 190 3.94 -5.73 -2.46
C ILE A 190 5.34 -6.35 -2.42
N LEU A 191 5.91 -6.59 -1.23
CA LEU A 191 7.19 -7.27 -1.11
C LEU A 191 7.12 -8.72 -1.63
N ALA A 192 6.07 -9.47 -1.30
CA ALA A 192 5.89 -10.83 -1.80
C ALA A 192 5.81 -10.87 -3.34
N PHE A 193 5.03 -9.97 -3.96
CA PHE A 193 5.02 -9.80 -5.41
C PHE A 193 6.42 -9.48 -5.94
N PHE A 194 7.08 -8.46 -5.38
CA PHE A 194 8.41 -8.05 -5.80
C PHE A 194 9.42 -9.22 -5.73
N LEU A 195 9.50 -9.91 -4.59
CA LEU A 195 10.42 -11.05 -4.40
C LEU A 195 10.10 -12.21 -5.33
N THR A 196 8.81 -12.55 -5.51
CA THR A 196 8.43 -13.64 -6.41
C THR A 196 8.80 -13.30 -7.84
N TYR A 197 8.39 -12.15 -8.39
CA TYR A 197 8.59 -11.87 -9.81
C TYR A 197 10.02 -11.43 -10.13
N PHE A 198 10.57 -10.48 -9.36
CA PHE A 198 11.93 -9.98 -9.60
C PHE A 198 13.00 -11.00 -9.17
N GLY A 199 12.74 -11.75 -8.10
CA GLY A 199 13.59 -12.86 -7.68
C GLY A 199 13.58 -14.00 -8.69
N LEU A 200 12.41 -14.43 -9.17
CA LEU A 200 12.29 -15.48 -10.20
C LEU A 200 12.95 -15.04 -11.51
N PHE A 201 12.76 -13.78 -11.93
CA PHE A 201 13.51 -13.20 -13.05
C PHE A 201 15.03 -13.34 -12.85
N THR A 202 15.55 -12.90 -11.71
CA THR A 202 16.99 -12.96 -11.41
C THR A 202 17.49 -14.42 -11.41
N ILE A 203 16.73 -15.35 -10.84
CA ILE A 203 17.07 -16.78 -10.82
C ILE A 203 17.07 -17.36 -12.23
N ILE A 204 16.07 -17.08 -13.06
CA ILE A 204 16.01 -17.57 -14.44
C ILE A 204 17.22 -17.07 -15.24
N ILE A 205 17.53 -15.77 -15.17
CA ILE A 205 18.70 -15.21 -15.87
C ILE A 205 19.99 -15.84 -15.36
N THR A 206 20.11 -16.08 -14.04
CA THR A 206 21.29 -16.75 -13.46
C THR A 206 21.44 -18.18 -13.98
N ILE A 207 20.35 -18.97 -14.01
CA ILE A 207 20.36 -20.34 -14.52
C ILE A 207 20.76 -20.35 -16.00
N LEU A 208 20.14 -19.50 -16.82
CA LEU A 208 20.44 -19.41 -18.25
C LEU A 208 21.88 -18.94 -18.50
N TYR A 209 22.38 -18.00 -17.71
CA TYR A 209 23.75 -17.50 -17.84
C TYR A 209 24.81 -18.53 -17.45
N ASN A 210 24.55 -19.34 -16.42
CA ASN A 210 25.48 -20.36 -15.94
C ASN A 210 25.47 -21.64 -16.80
N GLN A 211 24.57 -21.76 -17.79
CA GLN A 211 24.59 -22.89 -18.71
C GLN A 211 25.77 -22.78 -19.67
N SER A 212 26.77 -23.63 -19.41
CA SER A 212 27.99 -23.71 -20.22
C SER A 212 27.77 -24.47 -21.53
N THR A 213 26.74 -25.31 -21.61
CA THR A 213 26.43 -26.11 -22.80
C THR A 213 25.46 -25.36 -23.72
N PRO A 214 25.81 -25.16 -25.01
CA PRO A 214 24.90 -24.54 -25.95
C PRO A 214 23.68 -25.43 -26.14
N TRP A 215 22.50 -24.82 -26.15
CA TRP A 215 21.27 -25.53 -26.44
C TRP A 215 21.18 -25.78 -27.94
N GLN A 216 21.30 -27.05 -28.33
CA GLN A 216 21.20 -27.46 -29.72
C GLN A 216 19.77 -27.92 -30.01
N ILE A 217 19.07 -27.19 -30.85
CA ILE A 217 17.74 -27.56 -31.36
C ILE A 217 17.91 -27.98 -32.81
N GLY A 218 17.83 -29.29 -33.05
CA GLY A 218 17.87 -29.87 -34.40
C GLY A 218 19.04 -30.81 -34.64
N HIS A 219 19.24 -31.21 -35.90
CA HIS A 219 20.37 -32.05 -36.30
C HIS A 219 21.39 -31.17 -37.01
N LYS A 220 22.67 -31.30 -36.64
CA LYS A 220 23.75 -30.67 -37.39
C LYS A 220 23.65 -31.15 -38.85
N PRO A 221 23.76 -30.24 -39.85
CA PRO A 221 23.81 -30.64 -41.24
C PRO A 221 24.88 -31.71 -41.41
N VAL A 222 24.47 -32.90 -41.83
CA VAL A 222 25.38 -33.89 -42.41
C VAL A 222 25.46 -33.55 -43.89
N ASP A 223 26.67 -33.50 -44.43
CA ASP A 223 26.94 -33.15 -45.83
C ASP A 223 25.94 -33.86 -46.76
N ASN A 224 25.18 -33.08 -47.53
CA ASN A 224 24.15 -33.47 -48.53
C ASN A 224 22.67 -33.61 -48.11
N SER A 225 22.23 -33.20 -46.91
CA SER A 225 20.78 -33.07 -46.64
C SER A 225 20.24 -31.65 -46.89
N SER A 226 19.35 -31.48 -47.87
CA SER A 226 18.84 -30.17 -48.33
C SER A 226 17.93 -29.43 -47.32
N PHE A 227 17.58 -30.04 -46.18
CA PHE A 227 16.76 -29.42 -45.13
C PHE A 227 17.20 -29.91 -43.75
N SER A 228 18.25 -29.29 -43.19
CA SER A 228 18.58 -29.43 -41.76
C SER A 228 18.30 -28.12 -41.04
N PHE A 229 17.38 -28.15 -40.08
CA PHE A 229 17.16 -27.04 -39.17
C PHE A 229 18.07 -27.27 -37.96
N PHE A 230 19.07 -26.41 -37.78
CA PHE A 230 20.00 -26.43 -36.65
C PHE A 230 20.07 -25.05 -36.02
N ILE A 231 19.65 -24.93 -34.76
CA ILE A 231 19.82 -23.73 -33.96
C ILE A 231 20.73 -24.06 -32.78
N GLU A 232 21.83 -23.32 -32.66
CA GLU A 232 22.71 -23.35 -31.50
C GLU A 232 22.48 -22.09 -30.66
N LEU A 233 21.82 -22.24 -29.51
CA LEU A 233 21.54 -21.16 -28.58
C LEU A 233 22.61 -21.12 -27.49
N LYS A 234 23.51 -20.15 -27.61
CA LYS A 234 24.48 -19.80 -26.58
C LYS A 234 23.90 -18.72 -25.67
N TRP A 235 23.17 -19.14 -24.63
CA TRP A 235 22.51 -18.22 -23.70
C TRP A 235 23.42 -17.11 -23.15
N PRO A 236 24.69 -17.34 -22.76
CA PRO A 236 25.56 -16.26 -22.29
C PRO A 236 25.78 -15.16 -23.34
N GLU A 237 25.92 -15.52 -24.61
CA GLU A 237 26.10 -14.56 -25.70
C GLU A 237 24.79 -13.80 -25.98
N VAL A 238 23.65 -14.52 -26.03
CA VAL A 238 22.33 -13.90 -26.21
C VAL A 238 22.02 -12.91 -25.09
N LEU A 239 22.29 -13.28 -23.85
CA LEU A 239 22.05 -12.43 -22.68
C LEU A 239 23.02 -11.24 -22.64
N ASN A 240 24.30 -11.43 -22.97
CA ASN A 240 25.25 -10.31 -23.04
C ASN A 240 24.90 -9.35 -24.19
N ASN A 241 24.41 -9.85 -25.33
CA ASN A 241 23.94 -8.99 -26.42
C ASN A 241 22.67 -8.23 -26.05
N GLY A 242 21.76 -8.85 -25.29
CA GLY A 242 20.51 -8.21 -24.85
C GLY A 242 20.70 -7.18 -23.72
N PHE A 243 21.57 -7.47 -22.75
CA PHE A 243 21.76 -6.65 -21.54
C PHE A 243 23.09 -5.89 -21.49
N GLY A 244 23.96 -6.07 -22.48
CA GLY A 244 25.33 -5.55 -22.52
C GLY A 244 26.28 -6.33 -21.61
N ASN A 245 26.06 -6.26 -20.30
CA ASN A 245 26.86 -6.98 -19.29
C ASN A 245 25.95 -7.72 -18.32
N THR A 246 25.67 -9.00 -18.62
CA THR A 246 24.76 -9.82 -17.81
C THR A 246 25.31 -10.07 -16.41
N LYS A 247 26.63 -10.21 -16.24
CA LYS A 247 27.24 -10.38 -14.90
C LYS A 247 26.94 -9.18 -14.01
N LEU A 248 27.12 -7.97 -14.54
CA LEU A 248 26.82 -6.74 -13.82
C LEU A 248 25.33 -6.64 -13.48
N LEU A 249 24.44 -6.97 -14.42
CA LEU A 249 23.00 -6.99 -14.18
C LEU A 249 22.62 -7.94 -13.05
N LEU A 250 23.18 -9.15 -13.03
CA LEU A 250 22.90 -10.14 -11.97
C LEU A 250 23.36 -9.63 -10.61
N ILE A 251 24.60 -9.11 -10.50
CA ILE A 251 25.13 -8.54 -9.25
C ILE A 251 24.24 -7.40 -8.77
N LEU A 252 23.91 -6.44 -9.65
CA LEU A 252 23.06 -5.30 -9.31
C LEU A 252 21.66 -5.75 -8.88
N SER A 253 21.07 -6.73 -9.56
CA SER A 253 19.74 -7.25 -9.22
C SER A 253 19.74 -7.92 -7.84
N THR A 254 20.74 -8.74 -7.52
CA THR A 254 20.87 -9.37 -6.21
C THR A 254 21.10 -8.34 -5.10
N VAL A 255 22.00 -7.38 -5.31
CA VAL A 255 22.24 -6.29 -4.34
C VAL A 255 20.97 -5.47 -4.14
N PHE A 256 20.25 -5.16 -5.22
CA PHE A 256 19.01 -4.41 -5.16
C PHE A 256 17.91 -5.13 -4.35
N ILE A 257 17.74 -6.45 -4.54
CA ILE A 257 16.85 -7.27 -3.71
C ILE A 257 17.24 -7.16 -2.23
N GLY A 258 18.53 -7.28 -1.92
CA GLY A 258 19.05 -7.16 -0.55
C GLY A 258 18.72 -5.81 0.09
N ILE A 259 18.97 -4.70 -0.64
CA ILE A 259 18.65 -3.34 -0.17
C ILE A 259 17.15 -3.20 0.08
N VAL A 260 16.29 -3.66 -0.84
CA VAL A 260 14.83 -3.59 -0.68
C VAL A 260 14.36 -4.38 0.55
N CYS A 261 14.92 -5.57 0.81
CA CYS A 261 14.62 -6.37 2.00
C CYS A 261 15.02 -5.68 3.31
N VAL A 262 16.20 -5.04 3.35
CA VAL A 262 16.67 -4.30 4.53
C VAL A 262 15.77 -3.08 4.78
N LEU A 263 15.51 -2.27 3.75
CA LEU A 263 14.63 -1.11 3.84
C LEU A 263 13.22 -1.50 4.30
N PHE A 264 12.67 -2.57 3.73
CA PHE A 264 11.37 -3.10 4.14
C PHE A 264 11.34 -3.48 5.62
N THR A 265 12.39 -4.17 6.11
CA THR A 265 12.47 -4.56 7.52
C THR A 265 12.50 -3.33 8.43
N LEU A 266 13.29 -2.31 8.09
CA LEU A 266 13.34 -1.05 8.84
C LEU A 266 11.99 -0.33 8.88
N VAL A 267 11.32 -0.22 7.73
CA VAL A 267 9.98 0.37 7.64
C VAL A 267 8.96 -0.41 8.46
N ARG A 268 9.04 -1.76 8.42
CA ARG A 268 8.15 -2.63 9.18
C ARG A 268 8.33 -2.46 10.68
N VAL A 269 9.57 -2.42 11.18
CA VAL A 269 9.87 -2.20 12.60
C VAL A 269 9.36 -0.82 13.05
N PHE A 270 9.59 0.21 12.25
CA PHE A 270 9.10 1.56 12.51
C PHE A 270 7.56 1.60 12.58
N ASP A 271 6.87 1.01 11.62
CA ASP A 271 5.40 0.98 11.58
C ASP A 271 4.82 0.14 12.73
N LEU A 272 5.47 -0.96 13.13
CA LEU A 272 5.06 -1.77 14.29
C LEU A 272 5.12 -0.95 15.59
N LYS A 273 6.23 -0.25 15.82
CA LYS A 273 6.38 0.65 16.98
C LYS A 273 5.30 1.72 16.97
N ARG A 274 5.06 2.34 15.80
CA ARG A 274 4.03 3.37 15.64
C ARG A 274 2.61 2.84 15.91
N ILE A 275 2.29 1.64 15.44
CA ILE A 275 0.98 1.00 15.68
C ILE A 275 0.78 0.73 17.18
N ALA A 276 1.79 0.22 17.88
CA ALA A 276 1.71 -0.05 19.32
C ALA A 276 1.36 1.23 20.10
N GLU A 277 2.05 2.33 19.80
CA GLU A 277 1.80 3.60 20.49
C GLU A 277 0.44 4.22 20.12
N ILE A 278 -0.05 4.07 18.90
CA ILE A 278 -1.41 4.53 18.55
C ILE A 278 -2.47 3.66 19.26
N LYS A 279 -2.23 2.35 19.35
CA LYS A 279 -3.13 1.40 20.01
C LYS A 279 -3.35 1.76 21.48
N GLU A 280 -2.30 2.19 22.18
CA GLU A 280 -2.37 2.68 23.56
C GLU A 280 -3.26 3.93 23.72
N ASN A 281 -3.43 4.73 22.66
CA ASN A 281 -4.21 5.96 22.67
C ASN A 281 -5.65 5.82 22.12
N LEU A 282 -6.15 4.59 21.90
CA LEU A 282 -7.49 4.36 21.35
C LEU A 282 -8.63 4.61 22.36
N GLY A 283 -8.36 4.56 23.66
CA GLY A 283 -9.35 4.77 24.72
C GLY A 283 -10.17 3.52 25.06
N ALA A 284 -11.33 3.73 25.69
CA ALA A 284 -12.19 2.67 26.24
C ALA A 284 -12.69 1.67 25.17
N ASP A 285 -12.98 2.15 23.97
CA ASP A 285 -13.48 1.34 22.85
C ASP A 285 -12.37 0.59 22.08
N SER A 286 -11.14 0.57 22.60
CA SER A 286 -9.99 -0.01 21.90
C SER A 286 -10.24 -1.45 21.42
N ALA A 287 -10.85 -2.30 22.25
CA ALA A 287 -11.11 -3.70 21.92
C ALA A 287 -12.05 -3.87 20.71
N THR A 288 -13.13 -3.08 20.64
CA THR A 288 -14.10 -3.16 19.53
C THR A 288 -13.46 -2.70 18.22
N ILE A 289 -12.68 -1.62 18.26
CA ILE A 289 -11.96 -1.07 17.11
C ILE A 289 -10.90 -2.08 16.61
N ILE A 290 -10.12 -2.68 17.52
CA ILE A 290 -9.10 -3.66 17.16
C ILE A 290 -9.73 -4.88 16.48
N ASN A 291 -10.84 -5.38 17.02
CA ASN A 291 -11.55 -6.53 16.47
C ASN A 291 -12.16 -6.23 15.09
N ALA A 292 -12.73 -5.03 14.92
CA ALA A 292 -13.23 -4.57 13.63
C ALA A 292 -12.10 -4.51 12.58
N VAL A 293 -10.98 -3.87 12.90
CA VAL A 293 -9.82 -3.77 12.00
C VAL A 293 -9.22 -5.15 11.70
N ALA A 294 -9.16 -6.06 12.67
CA ALA A 294 -8.67 -7.42 12.45
C ALA A 294 -9.57 -8.20 11.46
N THR A 295 -10.88 -8.05 11.59
CA THR A 295 -11.87 -8.68 10.70
C THR A 295 -11.73 -8.17 9.28
N GLU A 296 -11.64 -6.84 9.09
CA GLU A 296 -11.44 -6.27 7.76
C GLU A 296 -10.05 -6.61 7.18
N LYS A 297 -9.02 -6.69 8.00
CA LYS A 297 -7.68 -7.12 7.56
C LYS A 297 -7.70 -8.55 7.03
N LYS A 298 -8.48 -9.44 7.65
CA LYS A 298 -8.65 -10.83 7.20
C LYS A 298 -9.32 -10.89 5.83
N SER A 299 -10.35 -10.07 5.58
CA SER A 299 -11.03 -10.03 4.28
C SER A 299 -10.14 -9.44 3.19
N GLU A 300 -9.41 -8.36 3.47
CA GLU A 300 -8.45 -7.79 2.51
C GLU A 300 -7.30 -8.77 2.22
N ASN A 301 -6.78 -9.48 3.24
CA ASN A 301 -5.75 -10.50 3.02
C ASN A 301 -6.24 -11.62 2.10
N LYS A 302 -7.50 -12.07 2.26
CA LYS A 302 -8.10 -13.07 1.37
C LYS A 302 -8.18 -12.56 -0.07
N ALA A 303 -8.48 -11.28 -0.28
CA ALA A 303 -8.48 -10.67 -1.62
C ALA A 303 -7.07 -10.67 -2.23
N TRP A 304 -6.06 -10.25 -1.47
CA TRP A 304 -4.66 -10.28 -1.92
C TRP A 304 -4.16 -11.68 -2.28
N ILE A 305 -4.50 -12.70 -1.48
CA ILE A 305 -4.17 -14.10 -1.80
C ILE A 305 -4.77 -14.49 -3.16
N LYS A 306 -6.06 -14.20 -3.38
CA LYS A 306 -6.72 -14.50 -4.65
C LYS A 306 -6.05 -13.78 -5.83
N SER A 307 -5.79 -12.47 -5.70
CA SER A 307 -5.10 -11.69 -6.72
C SER A 307 -3.70 -12.23 -6.99
N TYR A 308 -2.92 -12.55 -5.96
CA TYR A 308 -1.61 -13.15 -6.08
C TYR A 308 -1.65 -14.47 -6.84
N THR A 309 -2.54 -15.39 -6.47
CA THR A 309 -2.68 -16.68 -7.14
C THR A 309 -3.05 -16.52 -8.61
N ILE A 310 -4.00 -15.63 -8.95
CA ILE A 310 -4.40 -15.39 -10.35
C ILE A 310 -3.23 -14.85 -11.16
N VAL A 311 -2.54 -13.81 -10.67
CA VAL A 311 -1.39 -13.23 -11.38
C VAL A 311 -0.25 -14.25 -11.49
N PHE A 312 -0.01 -15.07 -10.46
CA PHE A 312 1.01 -16.13 -10.49
C PHE A 312 0.69 -17.19 -11.54
N ILE A 313 -0.57 -17.64 -11.63
CA ILE A 313 -0.98 -18.62 -12.64
C ILE A 313 -0.77 -18.04 -14.05
N ILE A 314 -1.22 -16.81 -14.29
CA ILE A 314 -1.15 -16.20 -15.61
C ILE A 314 0.30 -15.94 -16.05
N VAL A 315 1.11 -15.36 -15.16
CA VAL A 315 2.45 -14.88 -15.50
C VAL A 315 3.51 -15.98 -15.43
N VAL A 316 3.39 -16.93 -14.50
CA VAL A 316 4.40 -17.97 -14.27
C VAL A 316 3.92 -19.33 -14.76
N LEU A 317 2.75 -19.77 -14.31
CA LEU A 317 2.31 -21.15 -14.54
C LEU A 317 1.92 -21.41 -16.00
N ILE A 318 1.19 -20.50 -16.66
CA ILE A 318 0.77 -20.68 -18.06
C ILE A 318 2.00 -20.76 -19.00
N PRO A 319 2.98 -19.82 -18.96
CA PRO A 319 4.18 -19.94 -19.80
C PRO A 319 4.96 -21.21 -19.51
N LEU A 320 5.03 -21.65 -18.25
CA LEU A 320 5.72 -22.87 -17.86
C LEU A 320 5.01 -24.13 -18.39
N ILE A 321 3.69 -24.20 -18.32
CA ILE A 321 2.89 -25.30 -18.90
C ILE A 321 3.06 -25.34 -20.42
N LEU A 322 3.00 -24.19 -21.09
CA LEU A 322 3.23 -24.09 -22.54
C LEU A 322 4.64 -24.56 -22.91
N PHE A 323 5.64 -24.18 -22.13
CA PHE A 323 7.02 -24.62 -22.32
C PHE A 323 7.15 -26.14 -22.16
N ILE A 324 6.61 -26.72 -21.10
CA ILE A 324 6.62 -28.17 -20.89
C ILE A 324 5.89 -28.90 -22.01
N TYR A 325 4.74 -28.39 -22.44
CA TYR A 325 3.96 -28.96 -23.54
C TYR A 325 4.76 -28.96 -24.85
N LEU A 326 5.47 -27.86 -25.17
CA LEU A 326 6.33 -27.76 -26.35
C LEU A 326 7.50 -28.75 -26.29
N VAL A 327 8.14 -28.90 -25.13
CA VAL A 327 9.22 -29.86 -24.92
C VAL A 327 8.72 -31.29 -25.06
N TRP A 328 7.60 -31.64 -24.41
CA TRP A 328 7.00 -32.97 -24.46
C TRP A 328 6.58 -33.35 -25.88
N ARG A 329 5.90 -32.45 -26.60
CA ARG A 329 5.54 -32.65 -28.02
C ARG A 329 6.77 -32.77 -28.90
N GLY A 330 7.81 -31.98 -28.63
CA GLY A 330 9.09 -32.02 -29.33
C GLY A 330 9.83 -33.34 -29.17
N ILE A 331 9.81 -33.93 -27.98
CA ILE A 331 10.49 -35.19 -27.66
C ILE A 331 9.71 -36.40 -28.20
N ILE A 332 8.41 -36.52 -27.90
CA ILE A 332 7.63 -37.73 -28.27
C ILE A 332 7.43 -37.86 -29.77
N ARG A 333 7.25 -36.74 -30.50
CA ARG A 333 7.09 -36.79 -31.94
C ARG A 333 8.39 -37.16 -32.68
N ARG A 334 9.55 -37.08 -31.99
CA ARG A 334 10.85 -37.52 -32.52
C ARG A 334 11.15 -39.00 -32.23
N GLY A 335 10.58 -39.59 -31.18
CA GLY A 335 10.76 -41.01 -30.86
C GLY A 335 9.97 -42.00 -31.72
N LYS A 336 9.16 -41.53 -32.68
CA LYS A 336 8.37 -42.35 -33.61
C LYS A 336 8.80 -42.22 -35.07
N LYS A 337 10.00 -41.69 -35.34
CA LYS A 337 10.61 -41.71 -36.68
C LYS A 337 11.80 -42.63 -36.69
#